data_AF-A0A1S3IKB6-F1
#
_entry.id   AF-A0A1S3IKB6-F1
#
_cell.length_a   1.000
_cell.length_b   1.000
_cell.length_c   1.000
_cell.angle_alpha   90.00
_cell.angle_beta   90.00
_cell.angle_gamma   90.00
#
_symmetry.space_group_name_H-M   'P 1'
#
loop_
_entity.id
_entity.type
_entity.pdbx_description
1 polymer ?
#
loop_
_entity_poly.entity_id
_entity_poly.type
_entity_poly.pdbx_seq_one_letter_code
_entity_poly.pdbx_strand_id
1 'polypeptide(L)'
;MKRKGENPSQENVEKWRKEQIPTENENYTHLNFKLELRDATTIFIALEKFIQQAKGYLEGVRSEDIAAYYCRSSPECQEIFQILEAGKRKPQEYALIFETLECMLIRFGDDLSNLKTVGHSLVRRLLAGHMGAIFSMLWPSNKASHIKASLKLLTSMVMLSDSTARDVQAQFDFTHQALPALLLRRNIQDPQDIRTCLLQFIMSFLNSGDSSVVRQLVEQKGFLNSIFFGMVNDRLSTVQLILGTLQEKVVLNPYISKTAKIRLFNDNILKQLLQLYKWKGPTKWKASQEDAMEQELEIEEDENEDRKVVREQRNVTLDQKRQK
;
A
#
# COMPACT_ATOMS: atom_id res chain seq x y z
N MET A 1 1.32 34.56 29.27
CA MET A 1 0.22 33.66 29.67
C MET A 1 0.06 32.58 28.60
N LYS A 2 0.35 31.32 28.96
CA LYS A 2 0.26 30.14 28.09
C LYS A 2 -1.21 29.79 27.84
N ARG A 3 -1.63 29.61 26.58
CA ARG A 3 -2.83 28.81 26.25
C ARG A 3 -2.34 27.43 25.79
N LYS A 4 -2.59 26.42 26.63
CA LYS A 4 -2.41 25.01 26.29
C LYS A 4 -3.41 24.65 25.20
N GLY A 5 -2.92 24.18 24.05
CA GLY A 5 -3.73 23.35 23.16
C GLY A 5 -3.85 21.98 23.80
N GLU A 6 -5.07 21.60 24.18
CA GLU A 6 -5.36 20.26 24.64
C GLU A 6 -5.23 19.31 23.45
N ASN A 7 -4.34 18.31 23.57
CA ASN A 7 -4.36 17.16 22.68
C ASN A 7 -5.73 16.49 22.81
N PRO A 8 -6.36 16.05 21.70
CA PRO A 8 -7.56 15.25 21.81
C PRO A 8 -7.26 14.00 22.64
N SER A 9 -8.07 13.75 23.67
CA SER A 9 -8.00 12.53 24.47
C SER A 9 -8.13 11.31 23.56
N GLN A 10 -7.43 10.21 23.88
CA GLN A 10 -7.50 8.96 23.12
C GLN A 10 -8.95 8.47 22.97
N GLU A 11 -9.81 8.72 23.97
CA GLU A 11 -11.27 8.48 23.91
C GLU A 11 -11.97 9.22 22.76
N ASN A 12 -11.59 10.46 22.47
CA ASN A 12 -12.21 11.22 21.38
C ASN A 12 -11.77 10.70 20.00
N VAL A 13 -10.55 10.18 19.90
CA VAL A 13 -10.06 9.55 18.66
C VAL A 13 -10.74 8.20 18.44
N GLU A 14 -10.90 7.40 19.51
CA GLU A 14 -11.61 6.12 19.47
C GLU A 14 -13.10 6.28 19.18
N LYS A 15 -13.73 7.33 19.70
CA LYS A 15 -15.13 7.66 19.45
C LYS A 15 -15.34 8.10 17.99
N TRP A 16 -14.46 8.95 17.45
CA TRP A 16 -14.47 9.31 16.03
C TRP A 16 -14.24 8.10 15.11
N ARG A 17 -13.35 7.17 15.53
CA ARG A 17 -13.06 5.94 14.78
C ARG A 17 -14.25 4.97 14.79
N LYS A 18 -15.05 4.96 15.86
CA LYS A 18 -16.30 4.18 15.96
C LYS A 18 -17.44 4.80 15.15
N GLU A 19 -17.52 6.12 15.06
CA GLU A 19 -18.60 6.84 14.35
C GLU A 19 -18.46 6.84 12.81
N GLN A 20 -17.27 6.53 12.28
CA GLN A 20 -16.99 6.48 10.83
C GLN A 20 -17.25 5.11 10.18
N ILE A 21 -17.68 4.10 10.94
CA ILE A 21 -17.79 2.72 10.43
C ILE A 21 -19.25 2.42 10.06
N PRO A 22 -19.58 2.15 8.78
CA PRO A 22 -20.92 1.75 8.40
C PRO A 22 -21.34 0.47 9.13
N THR A 23 -22.44 0.56 9.88
CA THR A 23 -23.08 -0.53 10.63
C THR A 23 -23.83 -1.55 9.76
N GLU A 24 -23.74 -1.48 8.43
CA GLU A 24 -24.63 -2.23 7.54
C GLU A 24 -24.25 -3.71 7.31
N ASN A 25 -23.12 -4.21 7.81
CA ASN A 25 -22.67 -5.59 7.52
C ASN A 25 -22.12 -6.36 8.73
N GLU A 26 -22.77 -6.31 9.90
CA GLU A 26 -22.37 -7.15 11.06
C GLU A 26 -22.52 -8.66 10.81
N ASN A 27 -23.30 -9.07 9.80
CA ASN A 27 -23.56 -10.48 9.48
C ASN A 27 -22.73 -11.04 8.31
N TYR A 28 -21.77 -10.28 7.76
CA TYR A 28 -20.95 -10.76 6.63
C TYR A 28 -19.72 -11.52 7.14
N THR A 29 -19.69 -12.84 6.93
CA THR A 29 -18.63 -13.74 7.43
C THR A 29 -17.70 -14.22 6.32
N HIS A 30 -16.59 -14.87 6.71
CA HIS A 30 -15.69 -15.52 5.75
C HIS A 30 -16.40 -16.61 4.91
N LEU A 31 -17.48 -17.21 5.42
CA LEU A 31 -18.29 -18.18 4.66
C LEU A 31 -19.08 -17.49 3.55
N ASN A 32 -19.68 -16.33 3.84
CA ASN A 32 -20.36 -15.53 2.82
C ASN A 32 -19.37 -15.14 1.72
N PHE A 33 -18.19 -14.66 2.11
CA PHE A 33 -17.12 -14.33 1.19
C PHE A 33 -16.76 -15.51 0.28
N LYS A 34 -16.45 -16.69 0.84
CA LYS A 34 -16.11 -17.88 0.05
C LYS A 34 -17.23 -18.33 -0.90
N LEU A 35 -18.50 -18.17 -0.50
CA LEU A 35 -19.63 -18.50 -1.35
C LEU A 35 -19.75 -17.51 -2.52
N GLU A 36 -19.65 -16.21 -2.25
CA GLU A 36 -19.74 -15.16 -3.28
C GLU A 36 -18.55 -15.19 -4.26
N LEU A 37 -17.37 -15.69 -3.86
CA LEU A 37 -16.25 -15.88 -4.79
C LEU A 37 -16.50 -16.97 -5.86
N ARG A 38 -17.53 -17.81 -5.70
CA ARG A 38 -17.87 -18.87 -6.67
C ARG A 38 -18.75 -18.37 -7.82
N ASP A 39 -19.39 -17.22 -7.66
CA ASP A 39 -20.27 -16.63 -8.65
C ASP A 39 -19.59 -15.41 -9.28
N ALA A 40 -19.36 -15.48 -10.60
CA ALA A 40 -18.68 -14.44 -11.38
C ALA A 40 -19.32 -13.05 -11.23
N THR A 41 -20.62 -12.98 -10.96
CA THR A 41 -21.35 -11.72 -10.80
C THR A 41 -21.11 -11.06 -9.45
N THR A 42 -20.67 -11.83 -8.44
CA THR A 42 -20.50 -11.34 -7.06
C THR A 42 -19.04 -11.23 -6.62
N ILE A 43 -18.07 -11.75 -7.38
CA ILE A 43 -16.65 -11.77 -7.00
C ILE A 43 -16.14 -10.41 -6.52
N PHE A 44 -16.26 -9.35 -7.33
CA PHE A 44 -15.65 -8.06 -6.99
C PHE A 44 -16.38 -7.34 -5.86
N ILE A 45 -17.70 -7.54 -5.76
CA ILE A 45 -18.50 -7.07 -4.62
C ILE A 45 -18.05 -7.77 -3.33
N ALA A 46 -17.75 -9.07 -3.41
CA ALA A 46 -17.24 -9.85 -2.28
C ALA A 46 -15.85 -9.37 -1.83
N LEU A 47 -14.96 -9.08 -2.77
CA LEU A 47 -13.62 -8.52 -2.48
C LEU A 47 -13.73 -7.15 -1.78
N GLU A 48 -14.59 -6.26 -2.27
CA GLU A 48 -14.84 -4.96 -1.62
C GLU A 48 -15.34 -5.11 -0.18
N LYS A 49 -16.35 -5.96 0.04
CA LYS A 49 -16.87 -6.25 1.39
C LYS A 49 -15.77 -6.83 2.29
N PHE A 50 -14.97 -7.76 1.78
CA PHE A 50 -13.87 -8.35 2.52
C PHE A 50 -12.85 -7.30 2.95
N ILE A 51 -12.41 -6.43 2.03
CA ILE A 51 -11.45 -5.36 2.32
C ILE A 51 -11.99 -4.41 3.39
N GLN A 52 -13.24 -3.98 3.26
CA GLN A 52 -13.88 -3.09 4.22
C GLN A 52 -13.94 -3.71 5.62
N GLN A 53 -14.36 -4.98 5.70
CA GLN A 53 -14.47 -5.72 6.95
C GLN A 53 -13.11 -6.01 7.58
N ALA A 54 -12.12 -6.41 6.78
CA ALA A 54 -10.77 -6.70 7.23
C ALA A 54 -10.05 -5.46 7.77
N LYS A 55 -10.13 -4.32 7.06
CA LYS A 55 -9.54 -3.04 7.50
C LYS A 55 -10.28 -2.43 8.69
N GLY A 56 -11.58 -2.70 8.82
CA GLY A 56 -12.42 -2.26 9.94
C GLY A 56 -12.39 -3.18 11.17
N TYR A 57 -11.66 -4.30 11.11
CA TYR A 57 -11.59 -5.25 12.22
C TYR A 57 -10.89 -4.62 13.43
N LEU A 58 -11.54 -4.71 14.58
CA LEU A 58 -11.03 -4.29 15.88
C LEU A 58 -11.31 -5.43 16.86
N GLU A 59 -10.24 -6.02 17.40
CA GLU A 59 -10.33 -7.12 18.34
C GLU A 59 -11.16 -6.73 19.58
N GLY A 60 -12.05 -7.62 20.02
CA GLY A 60 -12.96 -7.37 21.15
C GLY A 60 -14.14 -6.43 20.84
N VAL A 61 -14.18 -5.81 19.66
CA VAL A 61 -15.31 -4.96 19.22
C VAL A 61 -16.15 -5.68 18.16
N ARG A 62 -15.51 -6.33 17.18
CA ARG A 62 -16.21 -7.12 16.16
C ARG A 62 -16.13 -8.61 16.49
N SER A 63 -17.24 -9.31 16.26
CA SER A 63 -17.32 -10.76 16.50
C SER A 63 -16.65 -11.60 15.42
N GLU A 64 -16.51 -11.08 14.20
CA GLU A 64 -15.96 -11.80 13.05
C GLU A 64 -14.65 -11.16 12.58
N ASP A 65 -13.56 -11.93 12.67
CA ASP A 65 -12.28 -11.62 12.02
C ASP A 65 -12.23 -12.30 10.66
N ILE A 66 -12.84 -11.67 9.66
CA ILE A 66 -13.02 -12.26 8.34
C ILE A 66 -11.69 -12.68 7.69
N ALA A 67 -10.62 -11.90 7.91
CA ALA A 67 -9.30 -12.18 7.36
C ALA A 67 -8.71 -13.43 8.02
N ALA A 68 -8.70 -13.49 9.35
CA ALA A 68 -8.17 -14.65 10.07
C ALA A 68 -8.93 -15.94 9.75
N TYR A 69 -10.27 -15.89 9.72
CA TYR A 69 -11.08 -17.06 9.42
C TYR A 69 -10.97 -17.49 7.95
N TYR A 70 -10.90 -16.54 7.01
CA TYR A 70 -10.64 -16.88 5.60
C TYR A 70 -9.28 -17.56 5.45
N CYS A 71 -8.20 -16.98 5.98
CA CYS A 71 -6.85 -17.56 5.85
C CYS A 71 -6.71 -18.95 6.49
N ARG A 72 -7.47 -19.24 7.56
CA ARG A 72 -7.51 -20.57 8.20
C ARG A 72 -8.31 -21.58 7.38
N SER A 73 -9.41 -21.15 6.75
CA SER A 73 -10.32 -22.03 6.01
C SER A 73 -9.96 -22.20 4.54
N SER A 74 -9.13 -21.32 3.97
CA SER A 74 -8.55 -21.44 2.63
C SER A 74 -7.05 -21.17 2.69
N PRO A 75 -6.25 -22.15 3.18
CA PRO A 75 -4.80 -22.05 3.09
C PRO A 75 -4.41 -21.86 1.62
N GLU A 76 -3.46 -20.97 1.35
CA GLU A 76 -2.97 -20.62 -0.01
C GLU A 76 -3.91 -19.74 -0.87
N CYS A 77 -5.09 -19.37 -0.37
CA CYS A 77 -5.99 -18.39 -1.03
C CYS A 77 -6.30 -18.77 -2.49
N GLN A 78 -6.52 -20.06 -2.76
CA GLN A 78 -6.67 -20.59 -4.12
C GLN A 78 -7.78 -19.90 -4.91
N GLU A 79 -8.89 -19.53 -4.27
CA GLU A 79 -9.98 -18.81 -4.93
C GLU A 79 -9.53 -17.44 -5.46
N ILE A 80 -8.71 -16.71 -4.69
CA ILE A 80 -8.18 -15.39 -5.09
C ILE A 80 -7.22 -15.52 -6.27
N PHE A 81 -6.37 -16.55 -6.27
CA PHE A 81 -5.47 -16.78 -7.40
C PHE A 81 -6.19 -17.28 -8.64
N GLN A 82 -7.22 -18.12 -8.52
CA GLN A 82 -8.06 -18.49 -9.66
C GLN A 82 -8.70 -17.26 -10.29
N ILE A 83 -9.13 -16.31 -9.47
CA ILE A 83 -9.62 -15.01 -9.94
C ILE A 83 -8.50 -14.25 -10.66
N LEU A 84 -7.30 -14.15 -10.09
CA LEU A 84 -6.17 -13.47 -10.72
C LEU A 84 -5.73 -14.14 -12.05
N GLU A 85 -5.88 -15.46 -12.17
CA GLU A 85 -5.45 -16.30 -13.30
C GLU A 85 -6.53 -16.47 -14.38
N ALA A 86 -7.79 -16.11 -14.12
CA ALA A 86 -8.92 -16.32 -15.03
C ALA A 86 -8.87 -15.47 -16.33
N GLY A 87 -7.82 -14.68 -16.54
CA GLY A 87 -7.56 -13.94 -17.76
C GLY A 87 -7.15 -12.49 -17.51
N LYS A 88 -7.19 -11.68 -18.58
CA LYS A 88 -6.92 -10.24 -18.47
C LYS A 88 -8.02 -9.56 -17.67
N ARG A 89 -7.64 -8.76 -16.68
CA ARG A 89 -8.56 -8.02 -15.82
C ARG A 89 -8.50 -6.52 -16.08
N LYS A 90 -9.56 -5.83 -15.68
CA LYS A 90 -9.58 -4.37 -15.64
C LYS A 90 -8.70 -3.87 -14.49
N PRO A 91 -8.14 -2.66 -14.55
CA PRO A 91 -7.34 -2.09 -13.46
C PRO A 91 -8.06 -2.10 -12.10
N GLN A 92 -9.35 -1.75 -12.06
CA GLN A 92 -10.15 -1.78 -10.83
C GLN A 92 -10.24 -3.19 -10.21
N GLU A 93 -10.37 -4.21 -11.05
CA GLU A 93 -10.43 -5.61 -10.62
C GLU A 93 -9.08 -6.07 -10.05
N TYR A 94 -7.95 -5.66 -10.67
CA TYR A 94 -6.62 -5.90 -10.12
C TYR A 94 -6.44 -5.19 -8.77
N ALA A 95 -6.89 -3.95 -8.64
CA ALA A 95 -6.78 -3.20 -7.39
C ALA A 95 -7.48 -3.93 -6.23
N LEU A 96 -8.71 -4.40 -6.43
CA LEU A 96 -9.44 -5.18 -5.41
C LEU A 96 -8.73 -6.48 -5.03
N ILE A 97 -8.17 -7.20 -6.01
CA ILE A 97 -7.40 -8.42 -5.74
C ILE A 97 -6.14 -8.08 -4.93
N PHE A 98 -5.39 -7.04 -5.33
CA PHE A 98 -4.16 -6.64 -4.68
C PHE A 98 -4.39 -6.13 -3.25
N GLU A 99 -5.44 -5.34 -3.01
CA GLU A 99 -5.80 -4.90 -1.67
C GLU A 99 -6.26 -6.06 -0.78
N THR A 100 -6.96 -7.05 -1.33
CA THR A 100 -7.34 -8.26 -0.60
C THR A 100 -6.10 -9.04 -0.15
N LEU A 101 -5.13 -9.24 -1.07
CA LEU A 101 -3.86 -9.91 -0.77
C LEU A 101 -2.99 -9.10 0.21
N GLU A 102 -2.94 -7.78 0.07
CA GLU A 102 -2.25 -6.86 0.99
C GLU A 102 -2.80 -7.02 2.41
N CYS A 103 -4.12 -6.99 2.59
CA CYS A 103 -4.76 -7.15 3.89
C CYS A 103 -4.32 -8.44 4.57
N MET A 104 -4.25 -9.55 3.83
CA MET A 104 -3.81 -10.84 4.38
C MET A 104 -2.32 -10.85 4.70
N LEU A 105 -1.47 -10.32 3.82
CA LEU A 105 -0.02 -10.26 4.04
C LEU A 105 0.35 -9.43 5.28
N ILE A 106 -0.34 -8.31 5.49
CA ILE A 106 -0.17 -7.49 6.71
C ILE A 106 -0.49 -8.33 7.95
N ARG A 107 -1.62 -9.04 7.97
CA ARG A 107 -2.01 -9.90 9.10
C ARG A 107 -1.00 -11.03 9.34
N PHE A 108 -0.48 -11.68 8.29
CA PHE A 108 0.55 -12.72 8.43
C PHE A 108 1.89 -12.20 9.00
N GLY A 109 2.21 -10.93 8.74
CA GLY A 109 3.40 -10.28 9.28
C GLY A 109 3.25 -9.79 10.72
N ASP A 110 2.01 -9.68 11.21
CA ASP A 110 1.67 -9.06 12.49
C ASP A 110 1.09 -10.10 13.47
N ASP A 111 -0.23 -10.25 13.52
CA ASP A 111 -0.96 -11.00 14.53
C ASP A 111 -1.34 -12.44 14.12
N LEU A 112 -1.28 -12.78 12.83
CA LEU A 112 -1.44 -14.15 12.31
C LEU A 112 -0.09 -14.81 12.00
N SER A 113 0.90 -14.57 12.86
CA SER A 113 2.28 -15.08 12.69
C SER A 113 2.38 -16.61 12.60
N ASN A 114 1.41 -17.35 13.16
CA ASN A 114 1.31 -18.81 13.02
C ASN A 114 1.00 -19.25 11.58
N LEU A 115 0.52 -18.34 10.72
CA LEU A 115 0.24 -18.56 9.30
C LEU A 115 1.30 -17.94 8.38
N LYS A 116 2.43 -17.47 8.93
CA LYS A 116 3.49 -16.78 8.17
C LYS A 116 4.06 -17.60 7.00
N THR A 117 4.11 -18.92 7.13
CA THR A 117 4.52 -19.83 6.05
C THR A 117 3.57 -19.79 4.86
N VAL A 118 2.26 -19.64 5.09
CA VAL A 118 1.26 -19.44 4.04
C VAL A 118 1.51 -18.11 3.33
N GLY A 119 1.81 -17.05 4.09
CA GLY A 119 2.22 -15.76 3.54
C GLY A 119 3.46 -15.87 2.63
N HIS A 120 4.48 -16.64 3.02
CA HIS A 120 5.66 -16.87 2.17
C HIS A 120 5.29 -17.55 0.84
N SER A 121 4.42 -18.56 0.87
CA SER A 121 3.94 -19.23 -0.35
C SER A 121 3.18 -18.27 -1.27
N LEU A 122 2.34 -17.40 -0.70
CA LEU A 122 1.59 -16.37 -1.43
C LEU A 122 2.54 -15.40 -2.14
N VAL A 123 3.53 -14.86 -1.42
CA VAL A 123 4.55 -13.95 -2.01
C VAL A 123 5.28 -14.62 -3.16
N ARG A 124 5.73 -15.87 -2.98
CA ARG A 124 6.46 -16.60 -4.03
C ARG A 124 5.61 -16.88 -5.26
N ARG A 125 4.31 -17.17 -5.09
CA ARG A 125 3.37 -17.32 -6.21
C ARG A 125 3.17 -16.02 -6.98
N LEU A 126 3.03 -14.89 -6.27
CA LEU A 126 2.95 -13.56 -6.90
C LEU A 126 4.21 -13.25 -7.72
N LEU A 127 5.39 -13.48 -7.14
CA LEU A 127 6.67 -13.24 -7.80
C LEU A 127 6.83 -14.13 -9.07
N ALA A 128 6.49 -15.41 -8.97
CA ALA A 128 6.66 -16.35 -10.07
C ALA A 128 5.72 -16.13 -11.26
N GLY A 129 4.49 -15.65 -11.04
CA GLY A 129 3.44 -15.65 -12.07
C GLY A 129 2.74 -14.32 -12.33
N HIS A 130 2.87 -13.32 -11.45
CA HIS A 130 1.96 -12.17 -11.44
C HIS A 130 2.64 -10.79 -11.42
N MET A 131 3.98 -10.74 -11.50
CA MET A 131 4.71 -9.47 -11.61
C MET A 131 4.28 -8.63 -12.82
N GLY A 132 3.91 -9.25 -13.94
CA GLY A 132 3.39 -8.52 -15.11
C GLY A 132 2.10 -7.74 -14.82
N ALA A 133 1.21 -8.29 -14.00
CA ALA A 133 0.00 -7.61 -13.56
C ALA A 133 0.30 -6.50 -12.53
N ILE A 134 1.30 -6.70 -11.67
CA ILE A 134 1.75 -5.67 -10.74
C ILE A 134 2.36 -4.49 -11.51
N PHE A 135 3.26 -4.75 -12.47
CA PHE A 135 3.88 -3.70 -13.28
C PHE A 135 2.89 -2.97 -14.18
N SER A 136 1.88 -3.66 -14.74
CA SER A 136 0.85 -3.00 -15.57
C SER A 136 0.04 -1.96 -14.80
N MET A 137 -0.06 -2.12 -13.48
CA MET A 137 -0.76 -1.19 -12.58
C MET A 137 0.11 0.00 -12.13
N LEU A 138 1.44 -0.10 -12.25
CA LEU A 138 2.38 0.97 -11.86
C LEU A 138 2.55 2.07 -12.89
N TRP A 139 1.94 1.97 -14.07
CA TRP A 139 2.05 3.01 -15.10
C TRP A 139 1.46 4.35 -14.64
N PRO A 140 2.11 5.51 -14.89
CA PRO A 140 1.63 6.81 -14.42
C PRO A 140 0.28 7.25 -15.00
N SER A 141 -0.16 6.62 -16.10
CA SER A 141 -1.46 6.85 -16.72
C SER A 141 -2.62 6.17 -15.99
N ASN A 142 -2.33 5.26 -15.04
CA ASN A 142 -3.37 4.64 -14.22
C ASN A 142 -3.82 5.59 -13.10
N LYS A 143 -5.03 5.36 -12.60
CA LYS A 143 -5.58 6.09 -11.46
C LYS A 143 -4.69 5.92 -10.22
N ALA A 144 -4.72 6.91 -9.34
CA ALA A 144 -3.93 6.87 -8.11
C ALA A 144 -4.27 5.67 -7.21
N SER A 145 -5.56 5.30 -7.10
CA SER A 145 -6.02 4.13 -6.36
C SER A 145 -5.36 2.83 -6.86
N HIS A 146 -5.27 2.65 -8.18
CA HIS A 146 -4.66 1.48 -8.83
C HIS A 146 -3.16 1.36 -8.54
N ILE A 147 -2.42 2.46 -8.71
CA ILE A 147 -0.98 2.51 -8.45
C ILE A 147 -0.70 2.24 -6.97
N LYS A 148 -1.49 2.86 -6.06
CA LYS A 148 -1.37 2.68 -4.61
C LYS A 148 -1.57 1.22 -4.21
N ALA A 149 -2.59 0.53 -4.75
CA ALA A 149 -2.84 -0.88 -4.45
C ALA A 149 -1.63 -1.77 -4.77
N SER A 150 -0.98 -1.55 -5.91
CA SER A 150 0.23 -2.30 -6.28
C SER A 150 1.44 -1.99 -5.41
N LEU A 151 1.69 -0.71 -5.10
CA LEU A 151 2.80 -0.31 -4.22
C LEU A 151 2.63 -0.84 -2.80
N LYS A 152 1.41 -0.82 -2.27
CA LYS A 152 1.10 -1.35 -0.95
C LYS A 152 1.21 -2.86 -0.89
N LEU A 153 0.72 -3.57 -1.92
CA LEU A 153 0.96 -5.01 -2.05
C LEU A 153 2.45 -5.34 -2.02
N LEU A 154 3.25 -4.68 -2.87
CA LEU A 154 4.71 -4.86 -2.90
C LEU A 154 5.36 -4.58 -1.54
N THR A 155 4.94 -3.51 -0.86
CA THR A 155 5.40 -3.18 0.50
C THR A 155 5.09 -4.31 1.48
N SER A 156 3.85 -4.81 1.48
CA SER A 156 3.44 -5.91 2.37
C SER A 156 4.21 -7.22 2.11
N MET A 157 4.57 -7.49 0.84
CA MET A 157 5.40 -8.64 0.47
C MET A 157 6.81 -8.54 1.06
N VAL A 158 7.45 -7.36 0.99
CA VAL A 158 8.78 -7.12 1.57
C VAL A 158 8.74 -7.15 3.09
N MET A 159 7.71 -6.55 3.69
CA MET A 159 7.56 -6.43 5.14
C MET A 159 7.24 -7.75 5.85
N LEU A 160 6.79 -8.78 5.12
CA LEU A 160 6.40 -10.06 5.71
C LEU A 160 7.58 -10.76 6.42
N SER A 161 8.75 -10.87 5.79
CA SER A 161 9.96 -11.42 6.41
C SER A 161 11.23 -11.07 5.62
N ASP A 162 12.39 -11.22 6.26
CA ASP A 162 13.69 -11.10 5.59
C ASP A 162 13.81 -12.03 4.37
N SER A 163 13.17 -13.21 4.41
CA SER A 163 13.16 -14.14 3.29
C SER A 163 12.38 -13.58 2.11
N THR A 164 11.21 -13.00 2.35
CA THR A 164 10.41 -12.44 1.27
C THR A 164 10.98 -11.12 0.77
N ALA A 165 11.63 -10.33 1.63
CA ALA A 165 12.42 -9.18 1.23
C ALA A 165 13.53 -9.56 0.22
N ARG A 166 14.27 -10.66 0.49
CA ARG A 166 15.26 -11.22 -0.45
C ARG A 166 14.61 -11.70 -1.75
N ASP A 167 13.51 -12.44 -1.66
CA ASP A 167 12.80 -12.96 -2.84
C ASP A 167 12.29 -11.81 -3.75
N VAL A 168 11.70 -10.76 -3.17
CA VAL A 168 11.25 -9.57 -3.91
C VAL A 168 12.44 -8.80 -4.49
N GLN A 169 13.51 -8.59 -3.71
CA GLN A 169 14.70 -7.89 -4.20
C GLN A 169 15.33 -8.60 -5.40
N ALA A 170 15.34 -9.93 -5.42
CA ALA A 170 15.93 -10.68 -6.53
C ALA A 170 15.12 -10.59 -7.83
N GLN A 171 13.80 -10.38 -7.75
CA GLN A 171 12.90 -10.46 -8.90
C GLN A 171 12.32 -9.11 -9.34
N PHE A 172 12.33 -8.10 -8.47
CA PHE A 172 11.78 -6.79 -8.80
C PHE A 172 12.70 -6.02 -9.74
N ASP A 173 12.16 -5.55 -10.87
CA ASP A 173 12.85 -4.63 -11.77
C ASP A 173 12.89 -3.21 -11.19
N PHE A 174 13.96 -2.91 -10.46
CA PHE A 174 14.26 -1.57 -9.93
C PHE A 174 14.54 -0.52 -11.01
N THR A 175 14.70 -0.93 -12.27
CA THR A 175 14.93 -0.03 -13.41
C THR A 175 13.67 0.25 -14.21
N HIS A 176 12.51 -0.27 -13.77
CA HIS A 176 11.25 -0.10 -14.47
C HIS A 176 10.91 1.39 -14.69
N GLN A 177 10.67 1.75 -15.95
CA GLN A 177 10.54 3.13 -16.43
C GLN A 177 9.40 3.95 -15.81
N ALA A 178 8.38 3.30 -15.25
CA ALA A 178 7.29 3.99 -14.57
C ALA A 178 7.73 4.60 -13.23
N LEU A 179 8.69 3.99 -12.52
CA LEU A 179 9.03 4.32 -11.13
C LEU A 179 9.46 5.78 -10.92
N PRO A 180 10.31 6.39 -11.77
CA PRO A 180 10.72 7.78 -11.58
C PRO A 180 9.54 8.76 -11.60
N ALA A 181 8.55 8.53 -12.45
CA ALA A 181 7.38 9.41 -12.57
C ALA A 181 6.48 9.34 -11.33
N LEU A 182 6.39 8.17 -10.69
CA LEU A 182 5.59 8.00 -9.46
C LEU A 182 6.13 8.83 -8.28
N LEU A 183 7.44 9.10 -8.22
CA LEU A 183 8.03 9.95 -7.19
C LEU A 183 7.63 11.42 -7.31
N LEU A 184 7.12 11.84 -8.47
CA LEU A 184 6.65 13.20 -8.74
C LEU A 184 5.16 13.36 -8.40
N ARG A 185 4.39 12.27 -8.36
CA ARG A 185 2.96 12.27 -8.08
C ARG A 185 2.70 12.46 -6.59
N ARG A 186 2.36 13.69 -6.20
CA ARG A 186 2.12 14.10 -4.81
C ARG A 186 0.70 14.60 -4.61
N ASN A 187 0.12 14.24 -3.47
CA ASN A 187 -1.13 14.79 -2.97
C ASN A 187 -0.99 15.05 -1.47
N ILE A 188 -0.93 16.32 -1.07
CA ILE A 188 -0.72 16.72 0.33
C ILE A 188 -1.92 16.34 1.22
N GLN A 189 -3.11 16.21 0.64
CA GLN A 189 -4.34 15.84 1.36
C GLN A 189 -4.44 14.33 1.56
N ASP A 190 -3.83 13.52 0.68
CA ASP A 190 -3.77 12.08 0.83
C ASP A 190 -2.51 11.67 1.64
N PRO A 191 -2.66 11.21 2.89
CA PRO A 191 -1.51 10.83 3.68
C PRO A 191 -0.79 9.59 3.14
N GLN A 192 -1.37 8.89 2.18
CA GLN A 192 -0.84 7.74 1.48
C GLN A 192 -0.82 7.99 -0.03
N ASP A 193 -0.47 9.21 -0.46
CA ASP A 193 -0.29 9.53 -1.87
C ASP A 193 0.73 8.61 -2.57
N ILE A 194 0.72 8.61 -3.91
CA ILE A 194 1.56 7.71 -4.73
C ILE A 194 3.03 7.80 -4.32
N ARG A 195 3.57 9.02 -4.16
CA ARG A 195 4.94 9.22 -3.68
C ARG A 195 5.15 8.58 -2.31
N THR A 196 4.26 8.79 -1.35
CA THR A 196 4.39 8.20 -0.01
C THR A 196 4.38 6.68 -0.08
N CYS A 197 3.49 6.06 -0.86
CA CYS A 197 3.47 4.61 -1.04
C CYS A 197 4.76 4.07 -1.68
N LEU A 198 5.31 4.77 -2.69
CA LEU A 198 6.58 4.35 -3.29
C LEU A 198 7.76 4.52 -2.32
N LEU A 199 7.79 5.60 -1.54
CA LEU A 199 8.77 5.76 -0.48
C LEU A 199 8.65 4.64 0.55
N GLN A 200 7.44 4.27 0.98
CA GLN A 200 7.23 3.16 1.91
C GLN A 200 7.73 1.83 1.35
N PHE A 201 7.48 1.56 0.07
CA PHE A 201 8.04 0.38 -0.61
C PHE A 201 9.58 0.39 -0.58
N ILE A 202 10.22 1.50 -0.94
CA ILE A 202 11.69 1.61 -0.89
C ILE A 202 12.21 1.41 0.55
N MET A 203 11.57 2.06 1.52
CA MET A 203 11.95 2.00 2.93
C MET A 203 11.72 0.62 3.56
N SER A 204 10.77 -0.18 3.06
CA SER A 204 10.54 -1.54 3.57
C SER A 204 11.76 -2.46 3.44
N PHE A 205 12.55 -2.31 2.37
CA PHE A 205 13.80 -3.07 2.22
C PHE A 205 14.86 -2.69 3.27
N LEU A 206 14.84 -1.44 3.76
CA LEU A 206 15.74 -0.99 4.82
C LEU A 206 15.28 -1.43 6.21
N ASN A 207 13.96 -1.51 6.41
CA ASN A 207 13.37 -1.83 7.72
C ASN A 207 13.27 -3.34 7.98
N SER A 208 12.98 -4.14 6.94
CA SER A 208 12.80 -5.60 7.04
C SER A 208 13.86 -6.42 6.32
N GLY A 209 14.76 -5.77 5.58
CA GLY A 209 15.86 -6.46 4.94
C GLY A 209 16.97 -6.79 5.92
N ASP A 210 17.56 -7.97 5.78
CA ASP A 210 18.84 -8.26 6.41
C ASP A 210 19.98 -7.39 5.82
N SER A 211 21.18 -7.47 6.40
CA SER A 211 22.34 -6.70 5.92
C SER A 211 22.66 -6.94 4.44
N SER A 212 22.33 -8.11 3.88
CA SER A 212 22.56 -8.41 2.47
C SER A 212 21.57 -7.67 1.58
N VAL A 213 20.29 -7.61 2.00
CA VAL A 213 19.24 -6.88 1.30
C VAL A 213 19.53 -5.39 1.28
N VAL A 214 19.88 -4.82 2.44
CA VAL A 214 20.24 -3.41 2.54
C VAL A 214 21.44 -3.09 1.65
N ARG A 215 22.47 -3.96 1.66
CA ARG A 215 23.65 -3.78 0.82
C ARG A 215 23.31 -3.77 -0.66
N GLN A 216 22.55 -4.75 -1.14
CA GLN A 216 22.16 -4.83 -2.55
C GLN A 216 21.31 -3.62 -2.96
N LEU A 217 20.40 -3.17 -2.09
CA LEU A 217 19.58 -1.97 -2.35
C LEU A 217 20.43 -0.70 -2.49
N VAL A 218 21.44 -0.53 -1.63
CA VAL A 218 22.36 0.61 -1.69
C VAL A 218 23.25 0.55 -2.94
N GLU A 219 23.65 -0.66 -3.37
CA GLU A 219 24.43 -0.87 -4.58
C GLU A 219 23.61 -0.71 -5.87
N GLN A 220 22.26 -0.79 -5.77
CA GLN A 220 21.35 -0.59 -6.89
C GLN A 220 21.32 0.89 -7.32
N LYS A 221 21.87 1.15 -8.51
CA LYS A 221 22.04 2.51 -9.02
C LYS A 221 20.70 3.20 -9.21
N GLY A 222 20.59 4.42 -8.70
CA GLY A 222 19.47 5.32 -8.98
C GLY A 222 18.22 5.05 -8.15
N PHE A 223 17.96 3.81 -7.74
CA PHE A 223 16.73 3.47 -7.01
C PHE A 223 16.69 4.08 -5.61
N LEU A 224 17.64 3.77 -4.72
CA LEU A 224 17.66 4.35 -3.38
C LEU A 224 17.97 5.85 -3.40
N ASN A 225 18.81 6.32 -4.34
CA ASN A 225 19.09 7.74 -4.54
C ASN A 225 17.83 8.57 -4.86
N SER A 226 16.81 7.94 -5.45
CA SER A 226 15.62 8.65 -5.92
C SER A 226 14.79 9.25 -4.77
N ILE A 227 14.89 8.71 -3.56
CA ILE A 227 14.10 9.17 -2.40
C ILE A 227 14.41 10.63 -2.02
N PHE A 228 15.64 11.08 -2.26
CA PHE A 228 16.07 12.45 -1.92
C PHE A 228 15.49 13.50 -2.87
N PHE A 229 15.07 13.10 -4.08
CA PHE A 229 14.54 14.04 -5.05
C PHE A 229 13.19 14.59 -4.57
N GLY A 230 13.11 15.91 -4.42
CA GLY A 230 11.94 16.61 -3.92
C GLY A 230 11.69 16.45 -2.42
N MET A 231 12.64 15.90 -1.64
CA MET A 231 12.47 15.69 -0.19
C MET A 231 12.13 16.98 0.58
N VAL A 232 12.56 18.14 0.08
CA VAL A 232 12.20 19.46 0.62
C VAL A 232 10.69 19.75 0.60
N ASN A 233 9.91 19.04 -0.20
CA ASN A 233 8.45 19.16 -0.26
C ASN A 233 7.73 18.06 0.53
N ASP A 234 8.45 17.12 1.14
CA ASP A 234 7.85 16.06 1.96
C ASP A 234 7.43 16.60 3.34
N ARG A 235 6.49 15.89 3.98
CA ARG A 235 6.07 16.17 5.36
C ARG A 235 7.21 15.92 6.32
N LEU A 236 7.24 16.65 7.44
CA LEU A 236 8.30 16.51 8.45
C LEU A 236 8.46 15.06 8.92
N SER A 237 7.36 14.37 9.20
CA SER A 237 7.37 12.97 9.62
C SER A 237 8.01 12.05 8.59
N THR A 238 7.73 12.26 7.30
CA THR A 238 8.34 11.50 6.19
C THR A 238 9.85 11.78 6.09
N VAL A 239 10.25 13.05 6.19
CA VAL A 239 11.68 13.42 6.16
C VAL A 239 12.42 12.80 7.34
N GLN A 240 11.87 12.90 8.55
CA GLN A 240 12.47 12.32 9.76
C GLN A 240 12.60 10.80 9.66
N LEU A 241 11.56 10.12 9.17
CA LEU A 241 11.58 8.68 8.96
C LEU A 241 12.70 8.28 7.99
N ILE A 242 12.76 8.92 6.82
CA ILE A 242 13.77 8.59 5.80
C ILE A 242 15.19 8.84 6.31
N LEU A 243 15.45 10.02 6.88
CA LEU A 243 16.80 10.36 7.35
C LEU A 243 17.23 9.49 8.53
N GLY A 244 16.32 9.22 9.48
CA GLY A 244 16.59 8.35 10.63
C GLY A 244 16.91 6.92 10.19
N THR A 245 16.08 6.34 9.32
CA THR A 245 16.31 4.99 8.81
C THR A 245 17.59 4.91 7.98
N LEU A 246 17.88 5.89 7.11
CA LEU A 246 19.14 5.91 6.36
C LEU A 246 20.35 6.04 7.27
N GLN A 247 20.26 6.86 8.32
CA GLN A 247 21.34 7.02 9.29
C GLN A 247 21.67 5.67 9.94
N GLU A 248 20.65 4.99 10.47
CA GLU A 248 20.82 3.71 11.17
C GLU A 248 21.22 2.58 10.21
N LYS A 249 20.42 2.37 9.16
CA LYS A 249 20.51 1.18 8.30
C LYS A 249 21.59 1.29 7.24
N VAL A 250 22.02 2.50 6.87
CA VAL A 250 23.01 2.70 5.81
C VAL A 250 24.27 3.40 6.33
N VAL A 251 24.16 4.59 6.91
CA VAL A 251 25.33 5.42 7.26
C VAL A 251 26.15 4.78 8.38
N LEU A 252 25.48 4.34 9.46
CA LEU A 252 26.12 3.73 10.62
C LEU A 252 26.32 2.21 10.45
N ASN A 253 25.76 1.62 9.41
CA ASN A 253 25.86 0.18 9.16
C ASN A 253 27.29 -0.21 8.69
N PRO A 254 28.01 -1.08 9.44
CA PRO A 254 29.36 -1.50 9.09
C PRO A 254 29.42 -2.44 7.88
N TYR A 255 28.32 -3.10 7.53
CA TYR A 255 28.25 -4.01 6.38
C TYR A 255 28.15 -3.26 5.04
N ILE A 256 27.90 -1.95 5.07
CA ILE A 256 27.86 -1.11 3.88
C ILE A 256 29.22 -0.48 3.66
N SER A 257 29.82 -0.73 2.49
CA SER A 257 31.16 -0.22 2.18
C SER A 257 31.20 1.30 2.11
N LYS A 258 32.35 1.89 2.46
CA LYS A 258 32.60 3.33 2.33
C LYS A 258 32.33 3.82 0.90
N THR A 259 32.73 3.03 -0.10
CA THR A 259 32.51 3.33 -1.52
C THR A 259 31.02 3.40 -1.86
N ALA A 260 30.21 2.46 -1.36
CA ALA A 260 28.76 2.46 -1.58
C ALA A 260 28.10 3.69 -0.94
N LYS A 261 28.51 4.05 0.29
CA LYS A 261 28.03 5.27 0.96
C LYS A 261 28.37 6.53 0.16
N ILE A 262 29.60 6.66 -0.34
CA ILE A 262 30.02 7.82 -1.15
C ILE A 262 29.21 7.90 -2.45
N ARG A 263 28.93 6.77 -3.11
CA ARG A 263 28.11 6.74 -4.34
C ARG A 263 26.67 7.16 -4.08
N LEU A 264 26.09 6.68 -2.96
CA LEU A 264 24.73 7.03 -2.55
C LEU A 264 24.65 8.52 -2.18
N PHE A 265 25.54 9.02 -1.33
CA PHE A 265 25.59 10.40 -0.86
C PHE A 265 26.55 11.26 -1.70
N ASN A 266 26.37 11.24 -3.02
CA ASN A 266 27.16 12.07 -3.93
C ASN A 266 26.77 13.56 -3.85
N ASP A 267 27.54 14.42 -4.51
CA ASP A 267 27.35 15.88 -4.52
C ASP A 267 25.92 16.33 -4.80
N ASN A 268 25.20 15.66 -5.70
CA ASN A 268 23.82 15.99 -6.02
C ASN A 268 22.89 15.72 -4.82
N ILE A 269 23.05 14.57 -4.17
CA ILE A 269 22.27 14.20 -2.98
C ILE A 269 22.63 15.10 -1.80
N LEU A 270 23.91 15.43 -1.60
CA LEU A 270 24.34 16.37 -0.56
C LEU A 270 23.70 17.76 -0.77
N LYS A 271 23.59 18.24 -2.01
CA LYS A 271 22.87 19.48 -2.32
C LYS A 271 21.37 19.40 -1.97
N GLN A 272 20.72 18.26 -2.18
CA GLN A 272 19.32 18.06 -1.76
C GLN A 272 19.19 18.09 -0.22
N LEU A 273 20.10 17.41 0.48
CA LEU A 273 20.13 17.42 1.95
C LEU A 273 20.41 18.81 2.52
N LEU A 274 21.30 19.59 1.92
CA LEU A 274 21.58 20.97 2.32
C LEU A 274 20.33 21.87 2.22
N GLN A 275 19.43 21.63 1.27
CA GLN A 275 18.17 22.40 1.17
C GLN A 275 17.26 22.18 2.37
N LEU A 276 17.35 21.02 3.05
CA LEU A 276 16.54 20.74 4.24
C LEU A 276 16.88 21.63 5.44
N TYR A 277 18.11 22.16 5.52
CA TYR A 277 18.46 23.15 6.54
C TYR A 277 17.67 24.46 6.41
N LYS A 278 17.12 24.74 5.23
CA LYS A 278 16.26 25.90 4.95
C LYS A 278 14.79 25.49 4.77
N TRP A 279 14.43 24.28 5.20
CA TRP A 279 13.07 23.76 5.05
C TRP A 279 12.05 24.62 5.80
N LYS A 280 10.96 24.99 5.12
CA LYS A 280 9.90 25.87 5.65
C LYS A 280 8.55 25.17 5.81
N GLY A 281 8.52 23.85 5.71
CA GLY A 281 7.28 23.09 5.56
C GLY A 281 7.11 22.57 4.13
N PRO A 282 6.13 21.68 3.90
CA PRO A 282 5.73 21.29 2.55
C PRO A 282 5.26 22.54 1.81
N THR A 283 6.07 23.02 0.87
CA THR A 283 5.62 24.04 -0.08
C THR A 283 4.49 23.42 -0.89
N LYS A 284 3.36 24.12 -1.05
CA LYS A 284 2.33 23.71 -2.01
C LYS A 284 3.05 23.41 -3.33
N TRP A 285 3.11 22.14 -3.71
CA TRP A 285 3.59 21.76 -5.02
C TRP A 285 2.73 22.54 -5.99
N LYS A 286 3.33 23.47 -6.74
CA LYS A 286 2.65 24.02 -7.91
C LYS A 286 2.68 22.90 -8.93
N ALA A 287 1.74 21.97 -8.79
CA ALA A 287 1.20 21.25 -9.91
C ALA A 287 1.02 22.28 -11.03
N SER A 288 1.43 21.96 -12.24
CA SER A 288 0.94 22.75 -13.38
C SER A 288 -0.59 22.84 -13.27
N GLN A 289 -1.22 23.88 -13.81
CA GLN A 289 -2.69 23.95 -13.77
C GLN A 289 -3.34 22.67 -14.34
N GLU A 290 -2.64 22.00 -15.25
CA GLU A 290 -2.99 20.67 -15.77
C GLU A 290 -2.91 19.59 -14.68
N ASP A 291 -1.79 19.45 -13.96
CA ASP A 291 -1.66 18.45 -12.88
C ASP A 291 -2.67 18.65 -11.74
N ALA A 292 -3.04 19.90 -11.41
CA ALA A 292 -4.00 20.20 -10.36
C ALA A 292 -5.43 19.87 -10.82
N MET A 293 -5.75 20.19 -12.07
CA MET A 293 -7.03 19.87 -12.69
C MET A 293 -7.18 18.36 -12.91
N GLU A 294 -6.13 17.66 -13.31
CA GLU A 294 -6.10 16.19 -13.37
C GLU A 294 -6.28 15.56 -11.99
N GLN A 295 -5.68 16.12 -10.94
CA GLN A 295 -5.89 15.62 -9.57
C GLN A 295 -7.31 15.85 -9.07
N GLU A 296 -7.90 17.02 -9.34
CA GLU A 296 -9.30 17.31 -8.99
C GLU A 296 -10.26 16.40 -9.78
N LEU A 297 -10.00 16.18 -11.07
CA LEU A 297 -10.76 15.25 -11.90
C LEU A 297 -10.61 13.79 -11.44
N GLU A 298 -9.41 13.34 -11.07
CA GLU A 298 -9.20 11.99 -10.51
C GLU A 298 -9.98 11.80 -9.21
N ILE A 299 -9.99 12.80 -8.32
CA ILE A 299 -10.75 12.75 -7.05
C ILE A 299 -12.25 12.73 -7.33
N GLU A 300 -12.75 13.59 -8.23
CA GLU A 300 -14.17 13.62 -8.59
C GLU A 300 -14.62 12.36 -9.34
N GLU A 301 -13.78 11.76 -10.18
CA GLU A 301 -14.05 10.51 -10.87
C GLU A 301 -14.10 9.33 -9.90
N ASP A 302 -13.15 9.24 -8.96
CA ASP A 302 -13.14 8.19 -7.94
C ASP A 302 -14.37 8.33 -7.01
N GLU A 303 -14.71 9.54 -6.57
CA GLU A 303 -15.93 9.76 -5.77
C GLU A 303 -17.22 9.44 -6.54
N ASN A 304 -17.28 9.76 -7.84
CA ASN A 304 -18.45 9.47 -8.66
C ASN A 304 -18.59 8.00 -9.02
N GLU A 305 -17.49 7.28 -9.24
CA GLU A 305 -17.52 5.83 -9.42
C GLU A 305 -17.94 5.12 -8.13
N ASP A 306 -17.38 5.49 -6.98
CA ASP A 306 -17.81 4.94 -5.69
C ASP A 306 -19.32 5.16 -5.47
N ARG A 307 -19.83 6.36 -5.82
CA ARG A 307 -21.28 6.65 -5.77
C ARG A 307 -22.09 5.83 -6.78
N LYS A 308 -21.55 5.54 -7.97
CA LYS A 308 -22.22 4.69 -8.97
C LYS A 308 -22.25 3.24 -8.51
N VAL A 309 -21.15 2.71 -8.00
CA VAL A 309 -21.07 1.37 -7.43
C VAL A 309 -22.08 1.21 -6.29
N VAL A 310 -22.16 2.17 -5.36
CA VAL A 310 -23.16 2.18 -4.29
C VAL A 310 -24.60 2.22 -4.84
N ARG A 311 -24.86 3.00 -5.90
CA ARG A 311 -26.19 3.06 -6.55
C ARG A 311 -26.56 1.75 -7.24
N GLU A 312 -25.61 1.12 -7.94
CA GLU A 312 -25.81 -0.17 -8.61
C GLU A 312 -26.04 -1.29 -7.58
N GLN A 313 -25.27 -1.30 -6.48
CA GLN A 313 -25.48 -2.22 -5.35
C GLN A 313 -26.87 -2.07 -4.72
N ARG A 314 -27.36 -0.82 -4.58
CA ARG A 314 -28.72 -0.56 -4.06
C ARG A 314 -29.81 -1.09 -4.99
N ASN A 315 -29.62 -0.96 -6.31
CA ASN A 315 -30.58 -1.45 -7.30
C ASN A 315 -30.61 -2.99 -7.36
N VAL A 316 -29.44 -3.65 -7.35
CA VAL A 316 -29.35 -5.12 -7.33
C VAL A 316 -30.00 -5.70 -6.06
N THR A 317 -29.80 -5.06 -4.91
CA THR A 317 -30.40 -5.49 -3.64
C THR A 317 -31.93 -5.32 -3.62
N LEU A 318 -32.45 -4.29 -4.29
CA LEU A 318 -33.88 -4.03 -4.42
C LEU A 318 -34.56 -5.03 -5.37
N ASP A 319 -33.90 -5.41 -6.46
CA ASP A 319 -34.42 -6.41 -7.41
C ASP A 319 -34.45 -7.82 -6.82
N GLN A 320 -33.44 -8.19 -6.01
CA GLN A 320 -33.45 -9.47 -5.28
C GLN A 320 -34.54 -9.54 -4.20
N LYS A 321 -34.94 -8.40 -3.61
CA LYS A 321 -36.07 -8.32 -2.66
C LYS A 321 -37.44 -8.37 -3.35
N ARG A 322 -37.53 -8.04 -4.64
CA ARG A 322 -38.78 -8.10 -5.43
C ARG A 322 -39.07 -9.49 -6.01
N GLN A 323 -38.08 -10.39 -6.01
CA GLN A 323 -38.19 -11.76 -6.54
C GLN A 323 -38.34 -12.84 -5.44
N LYS A 324 -38.51 -12.44 -4.18
CA LYS A 324 -38.88 -13.31 -3.04
C LYS A 324 -40.27 -12.94 -2.52
#